data_AF-A0A4Q5T6D6-F1
#
_entry.id   AF-A0A4Q5T6D6-F1
#
_cell.length_a   1.000
_cell.length_b   1.000
_cell.length_c   1.000
_cell.angle_alpha   90.00
_cell.angle_beta   90.00
_cell.angle_gamma   90.00
#
_symmetry.space_group_name_H-M   'P 1'
#
loop_
_entity.id
_entity.type
_entity.pdbx_description
1 polymer ?
#
loop_
_entity_poly.entity_id
_entity_poly.type
_entity_poly.pdbx_seq_one_letter_code
_entity_poly.pdbx_strand_id
1 'polypeptide(L)'
;MSGRETYVIGIDYGTLSGRALVVRVSDGAELASAVHVYPHAVLERTLPASLTGGPDVDLEPDWALQVPQDYREVLQVAVPAAVREAGIDPADVVGIATDFTACTMVPTLVDGTPLNEVDGLADRPHAYVKLWKHHAGQGQADRINALAAERAEPWLARYGGLLSSEWELAKGLQLLEEDPELYARTERWVEAADWIVWELCGTYVRNACSAGYKGVLQDGAYPSSDFLAALDPRFADYVTDKVEQPIG
;
A
#
# COMPACT_ATOMS: atom_id res chain seq x y z
N MET A 1 -27.08 13.58 33.38
CA MET A 1 -26.60 14.39 32.23
C MET A 1 -25.94 13.39 31.31
N SER A 2 -26.55 13.03 30.18
CA SER A 2 -25.81 12.26 29.18
C SER A 2 -24.68 13.15 28.67
N GLY A 3 -23.46 12.62 28.62
CA GLY A 3 -22.33 13.33 28.05
C GLY A 3 -22.61 13.72 26.60
N ARG A 4 -21.81 14.66 26.08
CA ARG A 4 -21.78 14.95 24.63
C ARG A 4 -21.42 13.64 23.90
N GLU A 5 -22.25 13.25 22.94
CA GLU A 5 -22.00 12.05 22.14
C GLU A 5 -20.76 12.28 21.26
N THR A 6 -19.97 11.24 21.03
CA THR A 6 -18.75 11.31 20.21
C THR A 6 -18.73 10.21 19.18
N TYR A 7 -18.04 10.47 18.07
CA TYR A 7 -18.03 9.59 16.90
C TYR A 7 -16.62 9.32 16.42
N VAL A 8 -16.45 8.19 15.74
CA VAL A 8 -15.23 7.87 14.99
C VAL A 8 -15.60 7.55 13.56
N ILE A 9 -14.62 7.73 12.66
CA ILE A 9 -14.76 7.40 11.24
C ILE A 9 -13.88 6.18 10.93
N GLY A 10 -14.50 5.13 10.41
CA GLY A 10 -13.78 3.98 9.84
C GLY A 10 -13.81 4.07 8.32
N ILE A 11 -12.70 3.75 7.65
CA ILE A 11 -12.64 3.69 6.19
C ILE A 11 -12.12 2.33 5.74
N ASP A 12 -12.95 1.60 5.02
CA ASP A 12 -12.60 0.32 4.38
C ASP A 12 -12.17 0.60 2.93
N TYR A 13 -10.87 0.47 2.66
CA TYR A 13 -10.29 0.55 1.32
C TYR A 13 -10.25 -0.84 0.68
N GLY A 14 -11.38 -1.20 0.06
CA GLY A 14 -11.51 -2.40 -0.75
C GLY A 14 -10.81 -2.30 -2.11
N THR A 15 -10.98 -3.33 -2.93
CA THR A 15 -10.33 -3.40 -4.26
C THR A 15 -10.91 -2.43 -5.30
N LEU A 16 -12.21 -2.15 -5.27
CA LEU A 16 -12.89 -1.34 -6.31
C LEU A 16 -13.47 -0.02 -5.79
N SER A 17 -13.40 0.21 -4.48
CA SER A 17 -14.02 1.35 -3.82
C SER A 17 -13.49 1.50 -2.41
N GLY A 18 -13.54 2.72 -1.89
CA GLY A 18 -13.44 2.97 -0.45
C GLY A 18 -14.82 3.27 0.16
N ARG A 19 -15.05 2.83 1.39
CA ARG A 19 -16.28 3.08 2.15
C ARG A 19 -15.96 3.77 3.47
N ALA A 20 -16.55 4.93 3.71
CA ALA A 20 -16.50 5.61 5.01
C ALA A 20 -17.73 5.25 5.85
N LEU A 21 -17.52 5.00 7.14
CA LEU A 21 -18.54 4.71 8.15
C LEU A 21 -18.44 5.72 9.29
N VAL A 22 -19.58 6.24 9.76
CA VAL A 22 -19.65 7.03 10.99
C VAL A 22 -20.18 6.15 12.11
N VAL A 23 -19.39 5.97 13.16
CA VAL A 23 -19.69 5.06 14.28
C VAL A 23 -19.77 5.82 15.59
N ARG A 24 -20.81 5.59 16.37
CA ARG A 24 -20.95 6.16 17.71
C ARG A 24 -20.07 5.43 18.71
N VAL A 25 -19.31 6.19 19.50
CA VAL A 25 -18.33 5.64 20.45
C VAL A 25 -19.01 4.89 21.61
N SER A 26 -20.18 5.32 22.07
CA SER A 26 -20.82 4.76 23.25
C SER A 26 -21.28 3.30 23.11
N ASP A 27 -21.65 2.89 21.90
CA ASP A 27 -22.33 1.61 21.64
C ASP A 27 -21.90 0.91 20.34
N GLY A 28 -21.04 1.54 19.53
CA GLY A 28 -20.60 0.99 18.24
C GLY A 28 -21.66 1.07 17.15
N ALA A 29 -22.73 1.84 17.33
CA ALA A 29 -23.77 1.97 16.31
C ALA A 29 -23.23 2.69 15.07
N GLU A 30 -23.35 2.03 13.91
CA GLU A 30 -23.14 2.64 12.60
C GLU A 30 -24.32 3.57 12.27
N LEU A 31 -24.03 4.87 12.12
CA LEU A 31 -25.06 5.89 11.90
C LEU A 31 -25.30 6.18 10.43
N ALA A 32 -24.23 6.15 9.63
CA ALA A 32 -24.30 6.29 8.19
C ALA A 32 -23.05 5.71 7.52
N SER A 33 -23.17 5.49 6.22
CA SER A 33 -22.07 5.02 5.37
C SER A 33 -22.11 5.73 4.02
N ALA A 34 -20.96 5.97 3.41
CA ALA A 34 -20.88 6.41 2.03
C ALA A 34 -19.74 5.68 1.31
N VAL A 35 -19.92 5.44 0.02
CA VAL A 35 -18.97 4.71 -0.83
C VAL A 35 -18.50 5.62 -1.96
N HIS A 36 -17.20 5.62 -2.21
CA HIS A 36 -16.59 6.17 -3.41
C HIS A 36 -16.01 5.02 -4.24
N VAL A 37 -16.59 4.80 -5.42
CA VAL A 37 -16.06 3.83 -6.39
C VAL A 37 -14.82 4.44 -7.02
N TYR A 38 -13.72 3.69 -7.08
CA TYR A 38 -12.47 4.13 -7.68
C TYR A 38 -12.70 4.41 -9.18
N PRO A 39 -12.51 5.66 -9.65
CA PRO A 39 -12.74 6.00 -11.06
C PRO A 39 -11.91 5.16 -12.03
N HIS A 40 -10.71 4.73 -11.63
CA HIS A 40 -9.81 3.95 -12.46
C HIS A 40 -9.88 2.44 -12.18
N ALA A 41 -10.64 2.00 -11.17
CA ALA A 41 -10.81 0.61 -10.77
C ALA A 41 -9.48 -0.15 -10.60
N VAL A 42 -9.27 -1.24 -11.33
CA VAL A 42 -7.98 -1.96 -11.39
C VAL A 42 -7.47 -1.91 -12.83
N LEU A 43 -6.22 -1.48 -13.00
CA LEU A 43 -5.52 -1.44 -14.27
C LEU A 43 -4.80 -2.78 -14.46
N GLU A 44 -5.36 -3.66 -15.31
CA GLU A 44 -4.83 -5.02 -15.54
C GLU A 44 -4.40 -5.27 -16.99
N ARG A 45 -4.75 -4.35 -17.90
CA ARG A 45 -4.51 -4.53 -19.33
C ARG A 45 -3.71 -3.39 -19.93
N THR A 46 -4.04 -2.17 -19.54
CA THR A 46 -3.43 -0.97 -20.09
C THR A 46 -3.36 0.13 -19.03
N LEU A 47 -2.33 0.96 -19.08
CA LEU A 47 -2.41 2.33 -18.59
C LEU A 47 -3.02 3.20 -19.70
N PRO A 48 -4.20 3.79 -19.48
CA PRO A 48 -4.85 4.62 -20.49
C PRO A 48 -4.11 5.94 -20.71
N ALA A 49 -4.20 6.48 -21.93
CA ALA A 49 -3.71 7.80 -22.33
C ALA A 49 -4.13 8.95 -21.39
N SER A 50 -5.31 8.81 -20.75
CA SER A 50 -5.80 9.77 -19.77
C SER A 50 -4.96 9.85 -18.50
N LEU A 51 -4.23 8.78 -18.16
CA LEU A 51 -3.28 8.74 -17.05
C LEU A 51 -1.85 9.05 -17.52
N THR A 52 -1.43 8.48 -18.65
CA THR A 52 -0.03 8.62 -19.12
C THR A 52 0.27 10.00 -19.71
N GLY A 53 -0.74 10.75 -20.16
CA GLY A 53 -0.57 11.98 -20.93
C GLY A 53 0.00 11.74 -22.34
N GLY A 54 0.09 10.47 -22.76
CA GLY A 54 0.64 10.01 -24.03
C GLY A 54 -0.22 8.90 -24.64
N PRO A 55 0.35 7.93 -25.37
CA PRO A 55 -0.39 6.77 -25.83
C PRO A 55 -0.73 5.83 -24.66
N ASP A 56 -1.66 4.89 -24.89
CA ASP A 56 -1.89 3.78 -23.99
C ASP A 56 -0.62 2.92 -23.87
N VAL A 57 -0.35 2.40 -22.68
CA VAL A 57 0.75 1.47 -22.40
C VAL A 57 0.17 0.12 -22.03
N ASP A 58 0.48 -0.92 -22.80
CA ASP A 58 0.03 -2.29 -22.51
C ASP A 58 0.74 -2.83 -21.25
N LEU A 59 -0.02 -3.50 -20.40
CA LEU A 59 0.48 -4.21 -19.23
C LEU A 59 0.70 -5.69 -19.56
N GLU A 60 1.77 -6.26 -19.02
CA GLU A 60 2.05 -7.69 -19.16
C GLU A 60 1.05 -8.52 -18.34
N PRO A 61 0.95 -9.85 -18.60
CA PRO A 61 0.12 -10.73 -17.78
C PRO A 61 0.42 -10.62 -16.28
N ASP A 62 -0.60 -10.87 -15.46
CA ASP A 62 -0.52 -10.88 -13.99
C ASP A 62 -0.19 -9.52 -13.33
N TRP A 63 -0.19 -8.45 -14.12
CA TRP A 63 -0.20 -7.09 -13.60
C TRP A 63 -1.58 -6.69 -13.08
N ALA A 64 -1.60 -6.14 -11.87
CA ALA A 64 -2.74 -5.43 -11.32
C ALA A 64 -2.26 -4.14 -10.62
N LEU A 65 -2.64 -3.00 -11.18
CA LEU A 65 -2.25 -1.68 -10.66
C LEU A 65 -3.46 -0.85 -10.23
N GLN A 66 -3.22 0.14 -9.37
CA GLN A 66 -4.21 1.14 -8.97
C GLN A 66 -3.61 2.55 -8.98
N VAL A 67 -4.49 3.55 -8.99
CA VAL A 67 -4.15 4.97 -8.97
C VAL A 67 -4.26 5.50 -7.53
N PRO A 68 -3.19 6.03 -6.92
CA PRO A 68 -3.22 6.52 -5.53
C PRO A 68 -4.25 7.63 -5.29
N GLN A 69 -4.47 8.49 -6.30
CA GLN A 69 -5.45 9.57 -6.23
C GLN A 69 -6.86 9.06 -5.93
N ASP A 70 -7.24 7.86 -6.39
CA ASP A 70 -8.55 7.26 -6.10
C ASP A 70 -8.74 7.03 -4.59
N TYR A 71 -7.65 6.79 -3.85
CA TYR A 71 -7.70 6.62 -2.40
C TYR A 71 -7.88 7.96 -1.68
N ARG A 72 -7.23 9.04 -2.16
CA ARG A 72 -7.43 10.40 -1.63
C ARG A 72 -8.86 10.88 -1.88
N GLU A 73 -9.45 10.52 -3.01
CA GLU A 73 -10.84 10.87 -3.31
C GLU A 73 -11.84 10.23 -2.32
N VAL A 74 -11.56 9.05 -1.76
CA VAL A 74 -12.38 8.48 -0.67
C VAL A 74 -12.43 9.42 0.53
N LEU A 75 -11.29 10.00 0.91
CA LEU A 75 -11.23 11.00 1.99
C LEU A 75 -11.99 12.28 1.63
N GLN A 76 -11.92 12.71 0.37
CA GLN A 76 -12.50 13.96 -0.09
C GLN A 76 -14.01 13.84 -0.38
N VAL A 77 -14.51 12.64 -0.68
CA VAL A 77 -15.88 12.40 -1.16
C VAL A 77 -16.67 11.56 -0.18
N ALA A 78 -16.20 10.35 0.16
CA ALA A 78 -16.97 9.42 0.98
C ALA A 78 -17.07 9.90 2.43
N VAL A 79 -15.97 10.41 3.02
CA VAL A 79 -15.97 10.88 4.41
C VAL A 79 -16.96 12.05 4.62
N PRO A 80 -16.93 13.15 3.85
CA PRO A 80 -17.91 14.22 4.00
C PRO A 80 -19.35 13.77 3.71
N ALA A 81 -19.54 12.81 2.82
CA ALA A 81 -20.86 12.25 2.54
C ALA A 81 -21.43 11.46 3.73
N ALA A 82 -20.62 10.57 4.33
CA ALA A 82 -21.03 9.79 5.49
C ALA A 82 -21.34 10.69 6.70
N VAL A 83 -20.51 11.70 6.96
CA VAL A 83 -20.74 12.67 8.06
C VAL A 83 -22.05 13.45 7.86
N ARG A 84 -22.30 13.92 6.63
CA ARG A 84 -23.55 14.64 6.30
C ARG A 84 -24.78 13.75 6.44
N GLU A 85 -24.68 12.50 6.00
CA GLU A 85 -25.79 11.53 6.10
C GLU A 85 -26.07 11.11 7.55
N ALA A 86 -25.03 10.97 8.38
CA ALA A 86 -25.18 10.70 9.80
C ALA A 86 -25.84 11.86 10.56
N GLY A 87 -25.82 13.08 10.01
CA GLY A 87 -26.39 14.27 10.62
C GLY A 87 -25.67 14.71 11.90
N ILE A 88 -24.38 14.39 12.03
CA ILE A 88 -23.55 14.74 13.19
C ILE A 88 -22.81 16.07 12.97
N ASP A 89 -22.41 16.73 14.05
CA ASP A 89 -21.44 17.82 14.00
C ASP A 89 -20.04 17.22 13.77
N PRO A 90 -19.28 17.60 12.72
CA PRO A 90 -17.92 17.12 12.51
C PRO A 90 -16.99 17.37 13.71
N ALA A 91 -17.28 18.38 14.54
CA ALA A 91 -16.51 18.65 15.77
C ALA A 91 -16.69 17.57 16.86
N ASP A 92 -17.67 16.67 16.71
CA ASP A 92 -17.88 15.51 17.59
C ASP A 92 -17.08 14.27 17.16
N VAL A 93 -16.39 14.33 16.02
CA VAL A 93 -15.53 13.24 15.54
C VAL A 93 -14.19 13.31 16.27
N VAL A 94 -13.90 12.28 17.07
CA VAL A 94 -12.70 12.22 17.93
C VAL A 94 -11.57 11.38 17.35
N GLY A 95 -11.80 10.69 16.23
CA GLY A 95 -10.80 9.87 15.57
C GLY A 95 -11.22 9.35 14.21
N ILE A 96 -10.23 8.97 13.41
CA ILE A 96 -10.36 8.36 12.10
C ILE A 96 -9.37 7.20 12.01
N ALA A 97 -9.80 6.09 11.42
CA ALA A 97 -8.97 4.92 11.17
C ALA A 97 -9.31 4.30 9.81
N THR A 98 -8.35 3.58 9.25
CA THR A 98 -8.47 2.95 7.93
C THR A 98 -8.10 1.48 8.01
N ASP A 99 -8.81 0.64 7.27
CA ASP A 99 -8.35 -0.68 6.85
C ASP A 99 -8.15 -0.69 5.33
N PHE A 100 -7.29 -1.58 4.85
CA PHE A 100 -6.86 -1.60 3.46
C PHE A 100 -6.66 -3.04 2.99
N THR A 101 -6.82 -3.27 1.69
CA THR A 101 -6.27 -4.49 1.06
C THR A 101 -4.78 -4.64 1.38
N ALA A 102 -4.36 -5.87 1.70
CA ALA A 102 -3.04 -6.12 2.28
C ALA A 102 -1.95 -6.28 1.21
N CYS A 103 -0.81 -5.63 1.45
CA CYS A 103 0.34 -5.56 0.56
C CYS A 103 0.04 -4.84 -0.77
N THR A 104 -0.65 -3.73 -0.71
CA THR A 104 -0.92 -2.83 -1.83
C THR A 104 0.15 -1.74 -1.83
N MET A 105 1.26 -1.99 -2.54
CA MET A 105 2.49 -1.21 -2.38
C MET A 105 2.53 0.03 -3.26
N VAL A 106 2.99 1.15 -2.70
CA VAL A 106 3.12 2.46 -3.35
C VAL A 106 4.61 2.86 -3.40
N PRO A 107 5.21 3.02 -4.59
CA PRO A 107 6.51 3.67 -4.71
C PRO A 107 6.34 5.19 -4.56
N THR A 108 7.06 5.80 -3.62
CA THR A 108 6.98 7.24 -3.40
C THR A 108 8.35 7.90 -3.28
N LEU A 109 8.35 9.23 -3.40
CA LEU A 109 9.41 10.09 -2.90
C LEU A 109 9.38 10.16 -1.36
N VAL A 110 10.38 10.79 -0.76
CA VAL A 110 10.54 10.95 0.70
C VAL A 110 9.43 11.78 1.34
N ASP A 111 8.72 12.61 0.55
CA ASP A 111 7.59 13.42 0.99
C ASP A 111 6.24 12.71 0.84
N GLY A 112 6.22 11.46 0.35
CA GLY A 112 5.02 10.68 0.15
C GLY A 112 4.42 10.80 -1.25
N THR A 113 4.97 11.64 -2.13
CA THR A 113 4.50 11.79 -3.51
C THR A 113 4.64 10.46 -4.27
N PRO A 114 3.54 9.84 -4.74
CA PRO A 114 3.61 8.62 -5.55
C PRO A 114 4.34 8.86 -6.87
N LEU A 115 5.15 7.90 -7.30
CA LEU A 115 6.00 8.10 -8.48
C LEU A 115 5.20 8.31 -9.77
N ASN A 116 3.99 7.76 -9.91
CA ASN A 116 3.14 8.01 -11.09
C ASN A 116 2.68 9.48 -11.20
N GLU A 117 2.80 10.27 -10.14
CA GLU A 117 2.47 11.71 -10.11
C GLU A 117 3.70 12.61 -10.35
N VAL A 118 4.90 12.01 -10.43
CA VAL A 118 6.14 12.75 -10.73
C VAL A 118 6.25 12.95 -12.25
N ASP A 119 6.57 14.18 -12.65
CA ASP A 119 6.72 14.57 -14.05
C ASP A 119 7.62 13.58 -14.83
N GLY A 120 7.07 13.06 -15.93
CA GLY A 120 7.76 12.15 -16.84
C GLY A 120 7.79 10.67 -16.40
N LEU A 121 7.03 10.27 -15.37
CA LEU A 121 6.94 8.87 -14.93
C LEU A 121 5.54 8.25 -15.12
N ALA A 122 4.55 9.03 -15.57
CA ALA A 122 3.15 8.59 -15.67
C ALA A 122 2.92 7.47 -16.70
N ASP A 123 3.83 7.27 -17.65
CA ASP A 123 3.81 6.19 -18.64
C ASP A 123 4.56 4.93 -18.17
N ARG A 124 5.15 4.93 -16.97
CA ARG A 124 5.89 3.78 -16.41
C ARG A 124 4.97 2.92 -15.53
N PRO A 125 4.67 1.66 -15.91
CA PRO A 125 3.81 0.78 -15.11
C PRO A 125 4.24 0.60 -13.67
N HIS A 126 5.54 0.47 -13.42
CA HIS A 126 6.10 0.30 -12.08
C HIS A 126 5.97 1.54 -11.18
N ALA A 127 5.55 2.71 -11.71
CA ALA A 127 5.37 3.94 -10.94
C ALA A 127 4.02 3.98 -10.20
N TYR A 128 3.11 3.07 -10.54
CA TYR A 128 1.78 2.96 -9.94
C TYR A 128 1.77 2.00 -8.77
N VAL A 129 0.66 2.00 -8.04
CA VAL A 129 0.42 1.09 -6.92
C VAL A 129 0.40 -0.36 -7.40
N LYS A 130 1.16 -1.24 -6.76
CA LYS A 130 1.08 -2.70 -6.98
C LYS A 130 0.05 -3.31 -6.05
N LEU A 131 -1.15 -3.57 -6.58
CA LEU A 131 -2.29 -4.13 -5.83
C LEU A 131 -1.97 -5.49 -5.21
N TRP A 132 -2.67 -5.88 -4.14
CA TRP A 132 -2.54 -7.21 -3.51
C TRP A 132 -2.57 -8.36 -4.53
N LYS A 133 -3.48 -8.34 -5.52
CA LYS A 133 -3.61 -9.36 -6.58
C LYS A 133 -2.62 -9.21 -7.75
N HIS A 134 -1.57 -8.42 -7.60
CA HIS A 134 -0.47 -8.34 -8.56
C HIS A 134 0.44 -9.56 -8.39
N HIS A 135 0.50 -10.43 -9.39
CA HIS A 135 1.22 -11.71 -9.33
C HIS A 135 2.42 -11.81 -10.28
N ALA A 136 2.70 -10.76 -11.07
CA ALA A 136 3.82 -10.78 -12.03
C ALA A 136 5.20 -10.99 -11.36
N GLY A 137 5.33 -10.71 -10.06
CA GLY A 137 6.53 -10.99 -9.25
C GLY A 137 6.74 -12.46 -8.84
N GLN A 138 6.07 -13.43 -9.47
CA GLN A 138 6.15 -14.85 -9.07
C GLN A 138 7.57 -15.43 -9.19
N GLY A 139 8.30 -15.10 -10.26
CA GLY A 139 9.68 -15.59 -10.43
C GLY A 139 10.62 -15.09 -9.32
N GLN A 140 10.40 -13.87 -8.83
CA GLN A 140 11.13 -13.29 -7.71
C GLN A 140 10.76 -13.99 -6.40
N ALA A 141 9.47 -14.24 -6.15
CA ALA A 141 9.02 -14.98 -4.97
C ALA A 141 9.62 -16.40 -4.93
N ASP A 142 9.65 -17.11 -6.05
CA ASP A 142 10.23 -18.45 -6.14
C ASP A 142 11.73 -18.44 -5.79
N ARG A 143 12.48 -17.46 -6.29
CA ARG A 143 13.92 -17.28 -5.97
C ARG A 143 14.15 -16.93 -4.50
N ILE A 144 13.32 -16.04 -3.94
CA ILE A 144 13.36 -15.68 -2.51
C ILE A 144 13.15 -16.93 -1.65
N ASN A 145 12.13 -17.73 -1.96
CA ASN A 145 11.79 -18.94 -1.22
C ASN A 145 12.88 -20.01 -1.34
N ALA A 146 13.42 -20.23 -2.54
CA ALA A 146 14.50 -21.18 -2.76
C ALA A 146 15.75 -20.81 -1.96
N LEU A 147 16.15 -19.53 -1.99
CA LEU A 147 17.30 -19.05 -1.23
C LEU A 147 17.07 -19.12 0.29
N ALA A 148 15.88 -18.76 0.76
CA ALA A 148 15.52 -18.82 2.17
C ALA A 148 15.55 -20.26 2.71
N ALA A 149 15.07 -21.22 1.91
CA ALA A 149 15.14 -22.64 2.25
C ALA A 149 16.60 -23.15 2.23
N GLU A 150 17.40 -22.78 1.23
CA GLU A 150 18.82 -23.15 1.14
C GLU A 150 19.62 -22.66 2.35
N ARG A 151 19.37 -21.42 2.79
CA ARG A 151 20.05 -20.79 3.93
C ARG A 151 19.42 -21.14 5.29
N ALA A 152 18.34 -21.91 5.30
CA ALA A 152 17.55 -22.22 6.51
C ALA A 152 17.19 -20.95 7.30
N GLU A 153 16.75 -19.91 6.59
CA GLU A 153 16.35 -18.63 7.16
C GLU A 153 15.25 -18.83 8.22
N PRO A 154 15.44 -18.38 9.48
CA PRO A 154 14.57 -18.74 10.59
C PRO A 154 13.16 -18.14 10.47
N TRP A 155 13.02 -17.02 9.76
CA TRP A 155 11.72 -16.37 9.54
C TRP A 155 10.83 -17.16 8.57
N LEU A 156 11.39 -17.98 7.66
CA LEU A 156 10.60 -18.68 6.63
C LEU A 156 9.54 -19.62 7.24
N ALA A 157 9.87 -20.29 8.33
CA ALA A 157 8.94 -21.17 9.05
C ALA A 157 7.72 -20.42 9.63
N ARG A 158 7.86 -19.12 9.92
CA ARG A 158 6.76 -18.27 10.42
C ARG A 158 5.70 -17.97 9.34
N TYR A 159 6.08 -18.12 8.08
CA TYR A 159 5.19 -17.94 6.92
C TYR A 159 4.74 -19.28 6.32
N GLY A 160 4.85 -20.38 7.08
CA GLY A 160 4.45 -21.69 6.58
C GLY A 160 5.38 -22.27 5.51
N GLY A 161 6.60 -21.76 5.40
CA GLY A 161 7.60 -22.25 4.44
C GLY A 161 7.58 -21.55 3.07
N LEU A 162 6.74 -20.52 2.88
CA LEU A 162 6.55 -19.88 1.59
C LEU A 162 6.14 -18.40 1.73
N LEU A 163 6.84 -17.51 1.02
CA LEU A 163 6.41 -16.14 0.77
C LEU A 163 5.64 -16.06 -0.56
N SER A 164 4.60 -15.23 -0.60
CA SER A 164 3.78 -15.00 -1.79
C SER A 164 4.38 -13.95 -2.73
N SER A 165 4.06 -14.04 -4.02
CA SER A 165 4.35 -12.99 -5.03
C SER A 165 3.62 -11.68 -4.77
N GLU A 166 2.53 -11.74 -4.01
CA GLU A 166 1.77 -10.57 -3.60
C GLU A 166 2.51 -9.69 -2.58
N TRP A 167 3.59 -10.20 -1.98
CA TRP A 167 4.20 -9.60 -0.78
C TRP A 167 5.36 -8.65 -1.09
N GLU A 168 5.69 -7.82 -0.10
CA GLU A 168 6.51 -6.60 -0.24
C GLU A 168 7.85 -6.88 -0.91
N LEU A 169 8.53 -7.94 -0.47
CA LEU A 169 9.88 -8.29 -0.92
C LEU A 169 9.91 -8.71 -2.40
N ALA A 170 8.95 -9.53 -2.83
CA ALA A 170 8.86 -10.00 -4.21
C ALA A 170 8.57 -8.84 -5.18
N LYS A 171 7.64 -7.96 -4.79
CA LYS A 171 7.29 -6.75 -5.56
C LYS A 171 8.45 -5.76 -5.63
N GLY A 172 9.19 -5.58 -4.54
CA GLY A 172 10.39 -4.74 -4.51
C GLY A 172 11.51 -5.27 -5.41
N LEU A 173 11.76 -6.58 -5.38
CA LEU A 173 12.76 -7.22 -6.25
C LEU A 173 12.34 -7.14 -7.73
N GLN A 174 11.05 -7.32 -8.02
CA GLN A 174 10.52 -7.17 -9.38
C GLN A 174 10.75 -5.74 -9.91
N LEU A 175 10.43 -4.72 -9.11
CA LEU A 175 10.68 -3.31 -9.45
C LEU A 175 12.16 -3.08 -9.79
N LEU A 176 13.09 -3.59 -8.98
CA LEU A 176 14.53 -3.47 -9.25
C LEU A 176 14.94 -4.13 -10.58
N GLU A 177 14.45 -5.33 -10.85
CA GLU A 177 14.91 -6.13 -11.99
C GLU A 177 14.35 -5.63 -13.32
N GLU A 178 13.09 -5.19 -13.33
CA GLU A 178 12.38 -4.76 -14.54
C GLU A 178 12.53 -3.25 -14.81
N ASP A 179 12.65 -2.43 -13.76
CA ASP A 179 12.80 -0.99 -13.88
C ASP A 179 13.82 -0.43 -12.87
N PRO A 180 15.12 -0.69 -13.07
CA PRO A 180 16.17 -0.26 -12.13
C PRO A 180 16.29 1.26 -12.00
N GLU A 181 15.89 2.02 -13.02
CA GLU A 181 15.87 3.49 -12.95
C GLU A 181 14.78 3.96 -11.99
N LEU A 182 13.57 3.41 -12.11
CA LEU A 182 12.47 3.76 -11.23
C LEU A 182 12.69 3.23 -9.81
N TYR A 183 13.29 2.05 -9.65
CA TYR A 183 13.75 1.56 -8.35
C TYR A 183 14.70 2.55 -7.67
N ALA A 184 15.66 3.11 -8.43
CA ALA A 184 16.58 4.12 -7.90
C ALA A 184 15.86 5.43 -7.51
N ARG A 185 14.80 5.80 -8.24
CA ARG A 185 13.95 6.97 -7.94
C ARG A 185 12.97 6.75 -6.78
N THR A 186 12.67 5.50 -6.43
CA THR A 186 11.80 5.15 -5.31
C THR A 186 12.54 5.39 -4.00
N GLU A 187 12.18 6.45 -3.26
CA GLU A 187 12.81 6.78 -1.98
C GLU A 187 12.12 6.08 -0.80
N ARG A 188 10.82 5.76 -0.95
CA ARG A 188 10.06 4.94 0.00
C ARG A 188 9.22 3.90 -0.73
N TRP A 189 9.20 2.69 -0.20
CA TRP A 189 8.34 1.60 -0.63
C TRP A 189 7.30 1.35 0.46
N VAL A 190 6.09 1.86 0.24
CA VAL A 190 5.12 2.12 1.30
C VAL A 190 3.88 1.26 1.11
N GLU A 191 3.32 0.72 2.20
CA GLU A 191 2.00 0.10 2.14
C GLU A 191 0.91 1.14 1.98
N ALA A 192 -0.10 0.92 1.14
CA ALA A 192 -1.17 1.89 0.94
C ALA A 192 -1.91 2.23 2.24
N ALA A 193 -2.03 1.25 3.16
CA ALA A 193 -2.56 1.45 4.50
C ALA A 193 -1.75 2.48 5.33
N ASP A 194 -0.43 2.49 5.19
CA ASP A 194 0.44 3.46 5.86
C ASP A 194 0.46 4.79 5.10
N TRP A 195 0.49 4.73 3.77
CA TRP A 195 0.55 5.90 2.89
C TRP A 195 -0.68 6.80 3.09
N ILE A 196 -1.88 6.24 3.15
CA ILE A 196 -3.09 7.05 3.31
C ILE A 196 -3.18 7.71 4.70
N VAL A 197 -2.65 7.06 5.74
CA VAL A 197 -2.52 7.65 7.08
C VAL A 197 -1.44 8.73 7.08
N TRP A 198 -0.34 8.52 6.35
CA TRP A 198 0.68 9.55 6.16
C TRP A 198 0.11 10.79 5.48
N GLU A 199 -0.70 10.65 4.43
CA GLU A 199 -1.40 11.78 3.79
C GLU A 199 -2.32 12.55 4.77
N LEU A 200 -2.97 11.84 5.70
CA LEU A 200 -3.84 12.45 6.72
C LEU A 200 -3.06 13.15 7.84
N CYS A 201 -1.95 12.57 8.28
CA CYS A 201 -1.25 12.98 9.50
C CYS A 201 0.06 13.75 9.23
N GLY A 202 0.57 13.74 8.00
CA GLY A 202 1.83 14.36 7.60
C GLY A 202 3.09 13.68 8.16
N THR A 203 2.96 12.54 8.86
CA THR A 203 4.07 11.76 9.41
C THR A 203 3.98 10.31 8.97
N TYR A 204 5.05 9.78 8.39
CA TYR A 204 5.12 8.37 8.01
C TYR A 204 5.44 7.51 9.23
N VAL A 205 4.51 6.64 9.58
CA VAL A 205 4.69 5.56 10.55
C VAL A 205 4.17 4.28 9.90
N ARG A 206 4.91 3.19 10.07
CA ARG A 206 4.54 1.88 9.52
C ARG A 206 3.72 1.07 10.51
N ASN A 207 2.63 0.48 10.07
CA ASN A 207 1.84 -0.40 10.91
C ASN A 207 2.53 -1.78 11.08
N ALA A 208 2.47 -2.34 12.28
CA ALA A 208 3.07 -3.63 12.59
C ALA A 208 2.43 -4.81 11.84
N CYS A 209 1.17 -4.69 11.42
CA CYS A 209 0.44 -5.74 10.72
C CYS A 209 1.07 -6.04 9.36
N SER A 210 1.12 -5.05 8.46
CA SER A 210 1.70 -5.26 7.14
C SER A 210 3.21 -5.49 7.20
N ALA A 211 3.94 -4.78 8.06
CA ALA A 211 5.38 -5.00 8.24
C ALA A 211 5.68 -6.46 8.64
N GLY A 212 4.90 -7.03 9.56
CA GLY A 212 5.06 -8.42 9.99
C GLY A 212 4.57 -9.43 8.95
N TYR A 213 3.31 -9.34 8.54
CA TYR A 213 2.69 -10.36 7.67
C TYR A 213 3.18 -10.32 6.22
N LYS A 214 3.62 -9.16 5.73
CA LYS A 214 3.93 -8.93 4.31
C LYS A 214 5.34 -8.38 4.06
N GLY A 215 5.94 -7.71 5.05
CA GLY A 215 7.30 -7.13 4.99
C GLY A 215 8.43 -8.00 5.56
N VAL A 216 8.11 -9.19 6.09
CA VAL A 216 9.12 -10.11 6.69
C VAL A 216 9.80 -9.54 7.94
N LEU A 217 9.17 -8.57 8.63
CA LEU A 217 9.68 -8.05 9.91
C LEU A 217 9.35 -9.05 11.03
N GLN A 218 10.37 -9.66 11.61
CA GLN A 218 10.22 -10.64 12.68
C GLN A 218 11.18 -10.36 13.83
N ASP A 219 10.66 -10.29 15.05
CA ASP A 219 11.43 -9.98 16.27
C ASP A 219 12.27 -8.68 16.15
N GLY A 220 11.78 -7.70 15.39
CA GLY A 220 12.48 -6.43 15.14
C GLY A 220 13.58 -6.51 14.08
N ALA A 221 13.69 -7.61 13.33
CA ALA A 221 14.67 -7.78 12.25
C ALA A 221 13.99 -8.11 10.91
N TYR A 222 14.47 -7.48 9.84
CA TYR A 222 14.18 -7.83 8.46
C TYR A 222 15.19 -8.88 7.94
N PRO A 223 14.96 -9.49 6.75
CA PRO A 223 16.00 -10.24 6.05
C PRO A 223 17.29 -9.44 5.93
N SER A 224 18.43 -10.08 6.15
CA SER A 224 19.72 -9.40 6.21
C SER A 224 20.14 -8.85 4.84
N SER A 225 20.98 -7.80 4.85
CA SER A 225 21.59 -7.28 3.62
C SER A 225 22.32 -8.38 2.84
N ASP A 226 23.00 -9.31 3.52
CA ASP A 226 23.66 -10.47 2.89
C ASP A 226 22.67 -11.46 2.24
N PHE A 227 21.44 -11.57 2.75
CA PHE A 227 20.37 -12.34 2.12
C PHE A 227 19.86 -11.63 0.86
N LEU A 228 19.59 -10.32 0.97
CA LEU A 228 19.09 -9.51 -0.13
C LEU A 228 20.11 -9.41 -1.28
N ALA A 229 21.38 -9.19 -0.96
CA ALA A 229 22.48 -9.12 -1.92
C ALA A 229 22.69 -10.43 -2.70
N ALA A 230 22.34 -11.57 -2.10
CA ALA A 230 22.42 -12.87 -2.76
C ALA A 230 21.27 -13.10 -3.77
N LEU A 231 20.17 -12.34 -3.67
CA LEU A 231 19.14 -12.30 -4.70
C LEU A 231 19.58 -11.42 -5.87
N ASP A 232 20.01 -10.19 -5.57
CA ASP A 232 20.64 -9.25 -6.49
C ASP A 232 21.51 -8.27 -5.68
N PRO A 233 22.79 -8.04 -6.04
CA PRO A 233 23.66 -7.13 -5.30
C PRO A 233 23.12 -5.69 -5.15
N ARG A 234 22.29 -5.21 -6.10
CA ARG A 234 21.66 -3.89 -6.06
C ARG A 234 20.49 -3.81 -5.08
N PHE A 235 20.06 -4.96 -4.55
CA PHE A 235 18.97 -5.08 -3.58
C PHE A 235 19.46 -5.15 -2.13
N ALA A 236 20.77 -5.17 -1.90
CA ALA A 236 21.40 -5.32 -0.58
C ALA A 236 20.88 -4.31 0.47
N ASP A 237 20.67 -3.07 0.05
CA ASP A 237 20.25 -1.95 0.91
C ASP A 237 18.75 -1.64 0.79
N TYR A 238 17.96 -2.53 0.15
CA TYR A 238 16.52 -2.33 -0.05
C TYR A 238 15.78 -1.96 1.24
N VAL A 239 16.09 -2.68 2.33
CA VAL A 239 15.43 -2.46 3.62
C VAL A 239 15.77 -1.07 4.16
N THR A 240 17.06 -0.75 4.29
CA THR A 240 17.53 0.50 4.90
C THR A 240 17.18 1.73 4.08
N ASP A 241 17.20 1.60 2.75
CA ASP A 241 17.01 2.74 1.87
C ASP A 241 15.53 3.07 1.67
N LYS A 242 14.66 2.05 1.61
CA LYS A 242 13.29 2.22 1.09
C LYS A 242 12.18 1.80 2.07
N VAL A 243 12.44 0.87 2.97
CA VAL A 243 11.41 0.16 3.75
C VAL A 243 11.46 0.57 5.23
N GLU A 244 12.62 0.59 5.86
CA GLU A 244 12.77 0.77 7.29
C GLU A 244 12.28 2.16 7.74
N GLN A 245 11.29 2.16 8.64
CA GLN A 245 10.67 3.34 9.23
C GLN A 245 10.18 3.01 10.65
N PRO A 246 9.89 4.02 11.48
CA PRO A 246 9.29 3.80 12.80
C PRO A 246 8.00 2.99 12.71
N ILE A 247 7.86 1.99 13.57
CA ILE A 247 6.63 1.22 13.75
C ILE A 247 5.74 1.92 14.79
N GLY A 248 4.44 2.05 14.52
CA GLY A 248 3.48 2.65 15.45
C GLY A 248 2.03 2.39 15.12
#